data_AF-T2IQP2-F1
#
_entry.id   AF-T2IQP2-F1
#
_cell.length_a   1.000
_cell.length_b   1.000
_cell.length_c   1.000
_cell.angle_alpha   90.00
_cell.angle_beta   90.00
_cell.angle_gamma   90.00
#
_symmetry.space_group_name_H-M   'P 1'
#
loop_
_entity.id
_entity.type
_entity.pdbx_description
1 polymer ?
#
loop_
_entity_poly.entity_id
_entity_poly.type
_entity_poly.pdbx_seq_one_letter_code
_entity_poly.pdbx_strand_id
1 'polypeptide(L)' 'MWGSHRGYVNVVKLLLARDNVNLDEKNHSGYTALSLAEYNNYPDVIELLKKAGAS' A
#
# COMPACT_ATOMS: atom_id res chain seq x y z
N MET A 1 2.73 2.45 3.47
CA MET A 1 1.50 2.86 4.17
C MET A 1 1.07 4.30 3.88
N TRP A 2 1.88 5.32 4.15
CA TRP A 2 1.43 6.73 4.03
C TRP A 2 1.06 7.12 2.60
N GLY A 3 1.85 6.68 1.61
CA GLY A 3 1.50 6.84 0.19
C GLY A 3 0.16 6.18 -0.14
N SER A 4 -0.11 5.00 0.44
CA SER A 4 -1.37 4.28 0.24
C SER A 4 -2.57 4.99 0.87
N HIS A 5 -2.40 5.49 2.09
CA HIS A 5 -3.43 6.26 2.81
C HIS A 5 -3.81 7.58 2.13
N ARG A 6 -2.91 8.15 1.32
CA ARG A 6 -3.12 9.41 0.58
C ARG A 6 -3.40 9.21 -0.91
N GLY A 7 -3.42 7.96 -1.41
CA GLY A 7 -3.65 7.69 -2.83
C GLY A 7 -2.47 8.05 -3.75
N TYR A 8 -1.26 8.16 -3.22
CA TYR A 8 -0.08 8.59 -3.99
C TYR A 8 0.51 7.45 -4.82
N VAL A 9 -0.15 7.08 -5.91
CA VAL A 9 0.22 5.95 -6.79
C VAL A 9 1.70 5.95 -7.18
N ASN A 10 2.25 7.09 -7.61
CA ASN A 10 3.66 7.17 -8.04
C ASN A 10 4.64 6.95 -6.87
N VAL A 11 4.30 7.42 -5.67
CA VAL A 11 5.12 7.17 -4.47
C VAL A 11 5.07 5.69 -4.11
N VAL A 12 3.90 5.06 -4.17
CA VAL A 12 3.77 3.62 -3.90
C VAL A 12 4.57 2.81 -4.91
N LYS A 13 4.54 3.15 -6.21
CA LYS A 13 5.39 2.54 -7.25
C LYS A 13 6.87 2.63 -6.92
N LEU A 14 7.35 3.81 -6.54
CA LEU A 14 8.76 4.01 -6.18
C LEU A 14 9.17 3.22 -4.93
N LEU A 15 8.27 3.08 -3.96
CA LEU A 15 8.53 2.29 -2.76
C LEU A 15 8.56 0.79 -3.05
N LEU A 16 7.64 0.28 -3.88
CA LEU A 16 7.62 -1.13 -4.29
C LEU A 16 8.82 -1.55 -5.15
N ALA A 17 9.53 -0.59 -5.76
CA ALA A 17 10.76 -0.85 -6.49
C ALA A 17 11.99 -1.06 -5.57
N ARG A 18 11.83 -0.96 -4.25
CA ARG A 18 12.88 -1.26 -3.27
C ARG A 18 12.85 -2.74 -2.90
N ASP A 19 14.02 -3.30 -2.59
CA ASP A 19 14.13 -4.65 -2.06
C ASP A 19 13.60 -4.74 -0.63
N ASN A 20 13.14 -5.94 -0.23
CA ASN A 20 12.74 -6.28 1.14
C ASN A 20 11.61 -5.43 1.74
N VAL A 21 10.67 -4.95 0.92
CA VAL A 21 9.48 -4.25 1.42
C VAL A 21 8.51 -5.25 2.04
N ASN A 22 8.18 -5.08 3.32
CA ASN A 22 7.13 -5.83 3.98
C ASN A 22 5.76 -5.20 3.67
N LEU A 23 4.96 -5.87 2.84
CA LEU A 23 3.66 -5.35 2.39
C LEU A 23 2.54 -5.54 3.41
N ASP A 24 2.67 -6.56 4.26
CA ASP A 24 1.66 -6.96 5.24
C ASP A 24 2.00 -6.46 6.65
N GLU A 25 3.01 -5.58 6.77
CA GLU A 25 3.29 -4.88 8.01
C GLU A 25 2.05 -4.09 8.46
N LYS A 26 1.75 -4.16 9.76
CA LYS A 26 0.63 -3.46 10.37
C LYS A 26 1.13 -2.26 11.15
N ASN A 27 0.45 -1.12 11.01
CA ASN A 27 0.68 0.01 11.91
C ASN A 27 0.12 -0.28 13.32
N HIS A 28 0.32 0.67 14.25
CA HIS A 28 -0.18 0.58 15.64
C HIS A 28 -1.70 0.37 15.76
N SER A 29 -2.48 0.67 14.72
CA SER A 29 -3.93 0.48 14.66
C SER A 29 -4.33 -0.81 13.92
N GLY A 30 -3.37 -1.64 13.53
CA GLY A 30 -3.61 -2.92 12.85
C GLY A 30 -3.81 -2.83 11.34
N TYR A 31 -3.62 -1.67 10.70
CA TYR A 31 -3.82 -1.49 9.26
C TYR A 31 -2.54 -1.73 8.46
N THR A 32 -2.68 -2.41 7.32
CA THR A 32 -1.63 -2.59 6.30
C THR A 32 -1.66 -1.44 5.29
N ALA A 33 -0.68 -1.42 4.39
CA ALA A 33 -0.71 -0.48 3.27
C ALA A 33 -1.95 -0.67 2.39
N LEU A 34 -2.38 -1.94 2.19
CA LEU A 34 -3.53 -2.28 1.38
C LEU A 34 -4.84 -1.85 2.05
N SER A 35 -5.04 -2.16 3.33
CA SER A 35 -6.30 -1.82 4.00
C SER A 35 -6.53 -0.31 4.12
N LEU A 36 -5.45 0.49 4.22
CA LEU A 36 -5.54 1.95 4.14
C LEU A 36 -5.98 2.45 2.75
N ALA A 37 -5.54 1.79 1.68
CA ALA A 37 -5.95 2.14 0.31
C ALA A 37 -7.42 1.75 0.04
N GLU A 38 -7.85 0.59 0.53
CA GLU A 38 -9.23 0.11 0.44
C GLU A 38 -10.18 1.01 1.24
N TYR A 39 -9.83 1.35 2.49
CA TYR A 39 -10.63 2.23 3.33
C TYR A 39 -10.88 3.61 2.71
N ASN A 40 -9.88 4.17 2.01
CA ASN A 40 -9.98 5.48 1.35
C ASN A 40 -10.41 5.41 -0.12
N ASN A 41 -10.72 4.21 -0.63
CA ASN A 41 -11.17 3.98 -2.01
C ASN A 41 -10.20 4.48 -3.10
N TYR A 42 -8.93 4.07 -3.04
CA TYR A 42 -7.91 4.37 -4.08
C TYR A 42 -7.65 3.15 -4.99
N PRO A 43 -8.46 2.89 -6.03
CA PRO A 43 -8.41 1.68 -6.84
C PRO A 43 -7.04 1.42 -7.48
N ASP A 44 -6.37 2.45 -8.01
CA ASP A 44 -5.05 2.31 -8.63
C ASP A 44 -3.99 1.82 -7.63
N VAL A 45 -4.05 2.30 -6.38
CA VAL A 45 -3.15 1.86 -5.32
C VAL A 45 -3.49 0.45 -4.87
N ILE A 46 -4.78 0.12 -4.76
CA ILE A 46 -5.26 -1.21 -4.38
C ILE A 46 -4.77 -2.24 -5.40
N GLU A 47 -4.95 -1.99 -6.69
CA GLU A 47 -4.49 -2.89 -7.75
C GLU A 47 -2.97 -3.06 -7.71
N LEU A 48 -2.23 -1.95 -7.54
CA LEU A 48 -0.78 -1.96 -7.49
C LEU A 48 -0.24 -2.81 -6.32
N LEU A 49 -0.81 -2.64 -5.13
CA LEU A 49 -0.42 -3.39 -3.94
C LEU A 49 -0.80 -4.88 -4.05
N LYS A 50 -1.99 -5.19 -4.57
CA LYS A 50 -2.41 -6.58 -4.82
C LYS A 50 -1.50 -7.28 -5.85
N LYS A 51 -1.13 -6.59 -6.93
CA LYS A 51 -0.16 -7.11 -7.92
C LYS A 51 1.23 -7.36 -7.31
N ALA A 52 1.61 -6.57 -6.30
CA ALA A 52 2.87 -6.77 -5.58
C ALA A 52 2.79 -7.89 -4.52
N GLY A 53 1.61 -8.50 -4.31
CA GLY A 53 1.42 -9.59 -3.36
C GLY A 53 0.97 -9.16 -1.95
N ALA A 54 0.56 -7.90 -1.76
CA ALA A 54 -0.03 -7.46 -0.49
C ALA A 54 -1.39 -8.13 -0.22
N SER A 55 -1.65 -8.46 1.04
CA SER A 55 -2.88 -9.12 1.50
C SER A 55 -3.57 -8.43 2.68
#